data_AF-A0A957IE73-F1
#
_entry.id   AF-A0A957IE73-F1
#
_cell.length_a   1.000
_cell.length_b   1.000
_cell.length_c   1.000
_cell.angle_alpha   90.00
_cell.angle_beta   90.00
_cell.angle_gamma   90.00
#
_symmetry.space_group_name_H-M   'P 1'
#
loop_
_entity.id
_entity.type
_entity.pdbx_description
1 polymer ?
#
loop_
_entity_poly.entity_id
_entity_poly.type
_entity_poly.pdbx_seq_one_letter_code
_entity_poly.pdbx_strand_id
1 'polypeptide(L)' 'MNGSHQVAGFNVKVGLAQMLKGGVIMDVTNAEQAVIAEQAGAVAVMALERVPADIRRAGGIAR' A
#
# COMPACT_ATOMS: atom_id res chain seq x y z
N MET A 1 -31.53 -8.95 8.34
CA MET A 1 -30.86 -8.12 7.32
C MET A 1 -29.48 -8.71 7.08
N ASN A 2 -29.38 -9.75 6.23
CA ASN A 2 -28.12 -10.45 6.00
C ASN A 2 -27.45 -9.86 4.76
N GLY A 3 -26.41 -9.04 4.98
CA GLY A 3 -25.60 -8.43 3.92
C GLY A 3 -24.82 -9.48 3.16
N SER A 4 -25.29 -9.79 1.94
CA SER A 4 -24.52 -10.53 0.95
C SER A 4 -23.22 -9.76 0.67
N HIS A 5 -22.09 -10.33 1.10
CA HIS A 5 -20.76 -9.82 0.75
C HIS A 5 -20.55 -10.05 -0.76
N GLN A 6 -20.98 -9.09 -1.57
CA GLN A 6 -20.65 -9.03 -2.99
C GLN A 6 -19.17 -8.67 -3.10
N VAL A 7 -18.33 -9.68 -3.28
CA VAL A 7 -16.91 -9.50 -3.60
C VAL A 7 -16.84 -8.75 -4.93
N ALA A 8 -16.08 -7.65 -4.96
CA ALA A 8 -15.87 -6.89 -6.18
C ALA A 8 -15.40 -7.82 -7.32
N GLY A 9 -16.10 -7.76 -8.46
CA GLY A 9 -15.79 -8.58 -9.63
C GLY A 9 -14.39 -8.30 -10.17
N PHE A 10 -13.85 -9.23 -10.97
CA PHE A 10 -12.49 -9.15 -11.52
C PHE A 10 -12.19 -7.81 -12.21
N ASN A 11 -13.12 -7.31 -13.02
CA ASN A 11 -12.97 -6.04 -13.74
C ASN A 11 -12.77 -4.85 -12.80
N VAL A 12 -13.40 -4.84 -11.63
CA VAL A 12 -13.24 -3.76 -10.65
C VAL A 12 -11.86 -3.81 -10.02
N LYS A 13 -11.35 -5.00 -9.68
CA LYS A 13 -10.00 -5.19 -9.13
C LYS A 13 -8.92 -4.76 -10.12
N VAL A 14 -9.09 -5.14 -11.39
CA VAL A 14 -8.18 -4.72 -12.47
C VAL A 14 -8.27 -3.22 -12.70
N GLY A 15 -9.47 -2.66 -12.73
CA GLY A 15 -9.69 -1.22 -12.89
C GLY A 15 -8.96 -0.41 -11.81
N LEU A 16 -9.06 -0.83 -10.55
CA LEU A 16 -8.33 -0.20 -9.45
C LEU A 16 -6.81 -0.25 -9.67
N ALA A 17 -6.26 -1.41 -10.03
CA ALA A 17 -4.82 -1.53 -10.32
C ALA A 17 -4.40 -0.67 -11.53
N GLN A 18 -5.27 -0.49 -12.52
CA GLN A 18 -5.02 0.38 -13.67
C GLN A 18 -4.98 1.86 -13.29
N MET A 19 -5.79 2.30 -12.33
CA MET A 19 -5.80 3.68 -11.84
C MET A 19 -4.49 4.10 -11.15
N LEU A 20 -3.73 3.14 -10.60
CA LEU A 20 -2.45 3.41 -9.94
C LEU A 20 -1.26 3.47 -10.92
N LYS A 21 -1.47 3.21 -12.21
CA LYS A 21 -0.40 3.22 -13.22
C LYS A 21 0.23 4.60 -13.36
N GLY A 22 1.56 4.62 -13.45
CA GLY A 22 2.34 5.86 -13.60
C GLY A 22 2.59 6.62 -12.31
N GLY A 23 2.04 6.16 -11.18
CA GLY A 23 2.31 6.71 -9.86
C GLY A 23 3.39 5.95 -9.09
N VAL A 24 3.77 6.49 -7.93
CA VAL A 24 4.68 5.85 -6.96
C VAL A 24 3.88 5.37 -5.75
N ILE A 25 4.16 4.14 -5.28
CA ILE A 25 3.68 3.60 -4.01
C ILE A 25 4.85 3.61 -3.03
N MET A 26 4.71 4.26 -1.87
CA MET A 26 5.79 4.42 -0.90
C MET A 26 5.59 3.54 0.35
N ASP A 27 6.67 2.88 0.78
CA ASP A 27 6.75 2.15 2.05
C ASP A 27 6.75 3.14 3.24
N VAL A 28 5.86 2.95 4.22
CA VAL A 28 5.75 3.80 5.41
C VAL A 28 5.57 2.98 6.68
N THR A 29 6.12 3.45 7.80
CA THR A 29 6.01 2.77 9.11
C THR A 29 5.22 3.54 10.16
N ASN A 30 4.84 4.78 9.87
CA ASN A 30 4.03 5.62 10.76
C ASN A 30 3.20 6.66 9.99
N ALA A 31 2.29 7.34 10.69
CA ALA A 31 1.39 8.32 10.10
C ALA A 31 2.10 9.56 9.54
N GLU A 32 3.19 9.99 10.16
CA GLU A 32 3.97 11.15 9.69
C GLU A 32 4.60 10.87 8.31
N GLN A 33 5.18 9.68 8.12
CA GLN A 33 5.71 9.24 6.83
C GLN A 33 4.60 9.14 5.77
N ALA A 34 3.39 8.73 6.14
CA ALA A 34 2.26 8.70 5.20
C ALA A 34 1.87 10.09 4.70
N VAL A 35 1.84 11.09 5.60
CA VAL A 35 1.58 12.49 5.23
C VAL A 35 2.68 13.03 4.31
N ILE A 36 3.95 12.73 4.60
CA ILE A 36 5.08 13.13 3.74
C ILE A 36 4.98 12.48 2.36
N ALA A 37 4.62 11.20 2.29
CA ALA A 37 4.47 10.47 1.02
C ALA A 37 3.35 11.05 0.16
N GLU A 38 2.20 11.40 0.76
CA GLU A 38 1.10 12.09 0.07
C GLU A 38 1.56 13.45 -0.48
N GLN A 39 2.23 14.26 0.35
CA GLN A 39 2.75 15.57 -0.06
C GLN A 39 3.81 15.47 -1.17
N ALA A 40 4.59 14.39 -1.20
CA ALA A 40 5.56 14.10 -2.26
C ALA A 40 4.92 13.60 -3.57
N GLY A 41 3.60 13.39 -3.59
CA GLY A 41 2.85 12.95 -4.78
C GLY A 41 2.76 11.43 -4.95
N ALA A 42 2.92 10.65 -3.88
CA ALA A 42 2.64 9.22 -3.93
C ALA A 42 1.14 8.96 -4.20
N VAL A 43 0.84 8.01 -5.09
CA VAL A 43 -0.55 7.64 -5.41
C VAL A 43 -1.16 6.68 -4.40
N ALA A 44 -0.31 6.00 -3.63
CA ALA A 44 -0.68 5.14 -2.51
C ALA A 44 0.51 4.94 -1.56
N VAL A 45 0.24 4.40 -0.37
CA VAL A 45 1.26 3.99 0.60
C VAL A 45 1.15 2.51 0.95
N MET A 46 2.27 1.88 1.25
CA MET A 46 2.37 0.53 1.77
C MET A 46 2.77 0.59 3.25
N ALA A 47 1.83 0.31 4.13
CA ALA A 47 2.06 0.34 5.58
C ALA A 47 2.76 -0.94 6.05
N LEU A 48 3.88 -0.79 6.76
CA LEU A 48 4.77 -1.87 7.18
C LEU A 48 5.20 -1.64 8.63
N GLU A 49 5.56 -2.72 9.33
CA GLU A 49 6.20 -2.59 10.66
C GLU A 49 7.62 -2.02 10.56
N ARG A 50 8.36 -2.41 9.51
CA ARG A 50 9.74 -2.01 9.24
C ARG A 50 10.00 -1.95 7.75
N VAL A 51 10.83 -1.02 7.31
CA VAL A 51 11.21 -0.93 5.90
C VAL A 51 12.11 -2.10 5.47
N PRO A 52 12.09 -2.53 4.20
CA PRO A 52 12.87 -3.68 3.73
C PRO A 52 14.38 -3.59 4.00
N ALA A 53 14.93 -2.37 4.01
CA ALA A 53 16.34 -2.15 4.33
C ALA A 53 16.68 -2.54 5.78
N ASP A 54 15.80 -2.22 6.73
CA ASP A 54 15.97 -2.55 8.14
C ASP A 54 15.83 -4.04 8.39
N ILE A 55 14.88 -4.68 7.71
CA ILE A 55 14.68 -6.14 7.78
C ILE A 55 15.93 -6.88 7.28
N ARG A 56 16.50 -6.45 6.14
CA ARG A 56 17.73 -7.05 5.60
C ARG A 56 18.92 -6.91 6.55
N ARG A 57 19.05 -5.76 7.22
CA ARG A 57 20.15 -5.48 8.15
C ARG A 57 20.03 -6.25 9.46
N ALA A 58 18.82 -6.37 10.02
CA ALA A 58 18.59 -7.07 11.28
C ALA A 58 18.61 -8.61 11.11
N GLY A 59 18.44 -9.10 9.88
CA GLY A 59 18.09 -10.49 9.63
C GLY A 59 16.62 -10.73 9.96
N GLY A 60 15.83 -11.19 8.99
CA GLY A 60 14.40 -11.42 9.19
C GLY A 60 13.61 -11.57 7.89
N ILE A 61 12.31 -11.86 8.01
CA ILE A 61 11.37 -12.01 6.90
C ILE A 61 10.51 -10.74 6.83
N ALA A 62 10.39 -10.15 5.63
CA ALA A 62 9.48 -9.02 5.40
C ALA A 62 8.02 -9.48 5.47
N ARG A 63 7.17 -8.67 6.12
CA ARG A 63 5.75 -8.92 6.31
C ARG A 63 4.96 -7.64 6.10
#